data_AF-A0A7J8NAM3-F1
#
_entry.id   AF-A0A7J8NAM3-F1
#
_cell.length_a   1.000
_cell.length_b   1.000
_cell.length_c   1.000
_cell.angle_alpha   90.00
_cell.angle_beta   90.00
_cell.angle_gamma   90.00
#
_symmetry.space_group_name_H-M   'P 1'
#
loop_
_entity.id
_entity.type
_entity.pdbx_description
1 polymer ?
#
loop_
_entity_poly.entity_id
_entity_poly.type
_entity_poly.pdbx_seq_one_letter_code
_entity_poly.pdbx_strand_id
1 'polypeptide(L)'
;AEVAVLCITKSGEVVNYQAFTNSKGIYTVAETMPKSERWDACLARPISSFHDHCNHLGDGSTGIKFTYNHPSGHFHTIRPFVYRPLTAPTYCI
;
A
#
# COMPACT_ATOMS: atom_id res chain seq x y z
N ALA A 1 3.25 -10.26 -2.09
CA ALA A 1 2.73 -9.20 -2.96
C ALA A 1 3.63 -7.98 -2.84
N GLU A 2 3.55 -7.10 -3.82
CA GLU A 2 4.34 -5.88 -3.92
C GLU A 2 3.41 -4.67 -3.87
N VAL A 3 3.83 -3.66 -3.12
CA VAL A 3 3.05 -2.45 -2.86
C VAL A 3 3.97 -1.24 -3.02
N ALA A 4 3.45 -0.17 -3.61
CA ALA A 4 4.11 1.13 -3.61
C ALA A 4 3.32 2.11 -2.73
N VAL A 5 4.04 2.98 -2.03
CA VAL A 5 3.47 4.11 -1.28
C VAL A 5 4.15 5.37 -1.78
N LEU A 6 3.38 6.22 -2.46
CA LEU A 6 3.83 7.53 -2.90
C LEU A 6 3.38 8.57 -1.88
N CYS A 7 4.31 9.34 -1.33
CA CYS A 7 4.01 10.39 -0.36
C CYS A 7 4.52 11.73 -0.86
N ILE A 8 3.71 12.77 -0.70
CA ILE A 8 4.13 14.17 -0.91
C ILE A 8 4.52 14.77 0.44
N THR A 9 5.70 15.38 0.53
CA THR A 9 6.14 16.12 1.72
C THR A 9 5.43 17.46 1.81
N LYS A 10 5.51 18.12 2.97
CA LYS A 10 5.02 19.50 3.12
C LYS A 10 5.71 20.51 2.19
N SER A 11 6.95 20.23 1.80
CA SER A 11 7.73 21.02 0.84
C SER A 11 7.35 20.73 -0.62
N GLY A 12 6.49 19.73 -0.87
CA GLY A 12 6.03 19.34 -2.20
C GLY A 12 6.90 18.29 -2.90
N GLU A 13 7.91 17.74 -2.22
CA GLU A 13 8.72 16.64 -2.75
C GLU A 13 7.91 15.34 -2.77
N VAL A 14 8.07 14.53 -3.83
CA VAL A 14 7.41 13.23 -3.94
C VAL A 14 8.41 12.11 -3.63
N VAL A 15 8.10 11.32 -2.61
CA VAL A 15 8.87 10.15 -2.20
C VAL A 15 8.12 8.88 -2.59
N ASN A 16 8.81 7.93 -3.22
CA ASN A 16 8.25 6.65 -3.63
C ASN A 16 8.88 5.50 -2.82
N TYR A 17 8.09 4.87 -1.97
CA TYR A 17 8.47 3.68 -1.23
C TYR A 17 7.94 2.44 -1.94
N GLN A 18 8.79 1.45 -2.16
CA GLN A 18 8.40 0.14 -2.68
C GLN A 18 8.68 -0.91 -1.62
N ALA A 19 7.70 -1.77 -1.37
CA ALA A 19 7.75 -2.74 -0.29
C ALA A 19 7.10 -4.06 -0.68
N PHE A 20 7.56 -5.12 -0.04
CA PHE A 20 7.02 -6.46 -0.17
C PHE A 20 6.25 -6.86 1.08
N THR A 21 5.15 -7.57 0.89
CA THR A 21 4.38 -8.12 2.02
C THR A 21 5.07 -9.34 2.60
N ASN A 22 5.01 -9.50 3.92
CA ASN A 22 5.41 -10.73 4.61
C ASN A 22 4.37 -11.86 4.43
N SER A 23 4.57 -13.00 5.11
CA SER A 23 3.68 -14.17 5.07
C SER A 23 2.25 -13.91 5.57
N LYS A 24 2.02 -12.81 6.29
CA LYS A 24 0.70 -12.37 6.76
C LYS A 24 0.07 -11.31 5.84
N GLY A 25 0.69 -10.98 4.71
CA GLY A 25 0.21 -9.93 3.81
C GLY A 25 0.49 -8.50 4.29
N ILE A 26 1.35 -8.32 5.31
CA ILE A 26 1.66 -7.01 5.88
C ILE A 26 2.95 -6.46 5.24
N TYR A 27 2.93 -5.21 4.80
CA TYR A 27 4.10 -4.47 4.34
C TYR A 27 4.43 -3.32 5.32
N THR A 28 5.69 -2.90 5.33
CA THR A 28 6.17 -1.77 6.14
C THR A 28 7.02 -0.85 5.29
N VAL A 29 6.82 0.46 5.43
CA VAL A 29 7.66 1.50 4.82
C VAL A 29 8.30 2.34 5.92
N ALA A 30 9.55 2.74 5.72
CA ALA A 30 10.30 3.51 6.71
C ALA A 30 9.97 5.00 6.61
N GLU A 31 9.83 5.67 7.75
CA GLU A 31 9.82 7.13 7.80
C GLU A 31 11.23 7.65 7.56
N THR A 32 11.45 8.26 6.40
CA THR A 32 12.76 8.78 5.98
C THR A 32 12.86 10.30 6.06
N MET A 33 11.74 10.99 6.27
CA MET A 33 11.68 12.46 6.31
C MET A 33 11.81 12.99 7.74
N PRO A 34 12.47 14.14 7.96
CA PRO A 34 12.51 14.77 9.27
C PRO A 34 11.11 15.26 9.68
N LYS A 35 10.88 15.42 10.99
CA LYS A 35 9.56 15.80 11.54
C LYS A 35 8.97 17.09 10.91
N SER A 36 9.82 18.05 10.55
CA SER A 36 9.44 19.31 9.90
C SER A 36 8.92 19.11 8.47
N GLU A 37 9.44 18.12 7.75
CA GLU A 37 9.16 17.82 6.34
C GLU A 37 8.38 16.52 6.15
N ARG A 38 7.73 16.03 7.21
CA ARG A 38 6.88 14.84 7.14
C ARG A 38 5.87 14.93 6.00
N TRP A 39 5.45 13.76 5.55
CA TRP A 39 4.45 13.61 4.51
C TRP A 39 3.16 14.36 4.85
N ASP A 40 2.65 15.13 3.90
CA ASP A 40 1.36 15.79 3.95
C ASP A 40 0.24 14.81 3.55
N ALA A 41 0.46 14.06 2.47
CA ALA A 41 -0.45 13.04 1.99
C ALA A 41 0.31 11.87 1.36
N CYS A 42 -0.27 10.68 1.44
CA CYS A 42 0.26 9.47 0.82
C CYS A 42 -0.82 8.75 -0.01
N LEU A 43 -0.37 7.98 -0.99
CA LEU A 43 -1.16 7.10 -1.84
C LEU A 43 -0.48 5.73 -1.84
N ALA A 44 -1.12 4.74 -1.21
CA ALA A 44 -0.71 3.35 -1.35
C ALA A 44 -1.36 2.74 -2.59
N ARG A 45 -0.63 1.93 -3.35
CA ARG A 45 -1.19 1.17 -4.48
C ARG A 45 -0.56 -0.22 -4.58
N PRO A 46 -1.34 -1.24 -4.97
CA PRO A 46 -0.81 -2.56 -5.26
C PRO A 46 -0.02 -2.52 -6.57
N ILE A 47 1.09 -3.25 -6.66
CA ILE A 47 1.94 -3.34 -7.85
C ILE A 47 1.80 -4.71 -8.49
N SER A 48 2.14 -5.76 -7.74
CA SER A 48 2.09 -7.14 -8.25
C SER A 48 1.75 -8.15 -7.14
N SER A 49 1.24 -9.31 -7.57
CA SER A 49 1.12 -10.49 -6.72
C SER A 49 2.16 -11.51 -7.15
N PHE A 50 2.74 -12.23 -6.18
CA PHE A 50 3.67 -13.33 -6.44
C PHE A 50 2.97 -14.69 -6.55
N HIS A 51 1.63 -14.68 -6.54
CA HIS A 51 0.85 -15.91 -6.62
C HIS A 51 0.27 -16.06 -8.03
N ASP A 52 0.55 -17.19 -8.67
CA ASP A 52 0.17 -17.43 -10.07
C ASP A 52 -1.34 -17.36 -10.29
N HIS A 53 -2.10 -17.96 -9.37
CA HIS A 53 -3.56 -17.97 -9.45
C HIS A 53 -4.25 -16.75 -8.87
N CYS A 54 -3.57 -15.88 -8.10
CA CYS A 54 -4.20 -14.72 -7.45
C CYS A 54 -3.44 -13.46 -7.83
N ASN A 55 -3.58 -13.05 -9.09
CA ASN A 55 -2.83 -11.94 -9.70
C ASN A 55 -3.73 -10.89 -10.36
N HIS A 56 -5.06 -11.07 -10.35
CA HIS A 56 -5.99 -10.07 -10.89
C HIS A 56 -6.40 -9.07 -9.82
N LEU A 57 -6.16 -7.79 -10.08
CA LEU A 57 -6.74 -6.71 -9.27
C LEU A 57 -8.23 -6.62 -9.62
N GLY A 58 -9.10 -6.65 -8.61
CA GLY A 58 -10.53 -6.45 -8.83
C GLY A 58 -10.84 -5.05 -9.36
N ASP A 59 -12.01 -4.89 -9.99
CA ASP A 59 -12.53 -3.59 -10.45
C ASP A 59 -12.70 -2.64 -9.25
N GLY A 60 -11.69 -1.81 -8.96
CA GLY A 60 -11.80 -0.76 -7.95
C GLY A 60 -10.58 -0.49 -7.06
N SER A 61 -9.44 -1.17 -7.19
CA SER A 61 -8.26 -0.87 -6.35
C SER A 61 -7.13 -0.18 -7.12
N THR A 62 -7.36 1.06 -7.53
CA THR A 62 -6.34 1.90 -8.19
C THR A 62 -5.36 2.54 -7.18
N GLY A 63 -5.76 2.63 -5.91
CA GLY A 63 -4.94 3.09 -4.80
C GLY A 63 -5.78 3.62 -3.65
N ILE A 64 -5.17 3.80 -2.49
CA ILE A 64 -5.81 4.36 -1.28
C ILE A 64 -5.01 5.58 -0.86
N LYS A 65 -5.67 6.74 -0.91
CA LYS A 65 -5.13 7.99 -0.36
C LYS A 65 -5.33 8.00 1.16
N PHE A 66 -4.30 8.39 1.90
CA PHE A 66 -4.35 8.53 3.35
C PHE A 66 -3.39 9.61 3.83
N THR A 67 -3.58 10.07 5.07
CA THR A 67 -2.69 11.00 5.77
C THR A 67 -2.06 10.31 6.97
N TYR A 68 -0.76 10.43 7.14
CA TYR A 68 -0.04 9.85 8.29
C TYR A 68 0.22 10.93 9.35
N ASN A 69 -0.71 11.06 10.30
CA ASN A 69 -0.64 12.09 11.36
C ASN A 69 -0.12 11.55 12.70
N HIS A 70 0.40 10.32 12.74
CA HIS A 70 0.88 9.72 13.99
C HIS A 70 2.32 10.15 14.33
N PRO A 71 2.71 10.08 15.62
CA PRO A 71 4.12 10.18 16.01
C PRO A 71 4.96 9.06 15.37
N SER A 72 6.27 9.28 15.24
CA SER A 72 7.15 8.23 14.68
C SER A 72 7.03 6.95 15.51
N GLY A 73 7.22 5.80 14.86
CA GLY A 73 7.13 4.48 15.49
C GLY A 73 5.71 3.91 15.63
N HIS A 74 4.69 4.61 15.13
CA HIS A 74 3.31 4.10 15.09
C HIS A 74 2.97 3.52 13.72
N PHE A 75 2.12 2.49 13.71
CA PHE A 75 1.59 1.93 12.48
C PHE A 75 0.31 2.65 12.05
N HIS A 76 0.11 2.74 10.74
CA HIS A 76 -1.13 3.21 10.15
C HIS A 76 -1.71 2.09 9.29
N THR A 77 -2.97 1.73 9.55
CA THR A 77 -3.66 0.68 8.81
C THR A 77 -4.55 1.31 7.75
N ILE A 78 -4.40 0.86 6.52
CA ILE A 78 -5.30 1.21 5.41
C ILE A 78 -6.16 0.00 5.03
N ARG A 79 -7.18 0.23 4.20
CA ARG A 79 -7.97 -0.86 3.63
C ARG A 79 -7.05 -1.80 2.82
N PRO A 80 -7.15 -3.13 2.97
CA PRO A 80 -6.29 -4.05 2.23
C PRO A 80 -6.52 -4.02 0.71
N PHE A 81 -5.45 -4.25 -0.05
CA PHE A 81 -5.55 -4.60 -1.46
C PHE A 81 -5.75 -6.11 -1.60
N VAL A 82 -6.66 -6.51 -2.49
CA VAL A 82 -7.01 -7.93 -2.68
C VAL A 82 -6.83 -8.30 -4.13
N TYR A 83 -5.89 -9.21 -4.39
CA TYR A 83 -5.80 -9.91 -5.65
C TYR A 83 -6.75 -11.10 -5.66
N ARG A 84 -7.40 -11.34 -6.79
CA ARG A 84 -8.38 -12.39 -7.00
C ARG A 84 -7.91 -13.38 -8.06
N PRO A 85 -8.41 -14.61 -8.04
CA PRO A 85 -8.26 -15.51 -9.16
C PRO A 85 -9.12 -15.11 -10.34
N LEU A 86 -8.70 -15.55 -11.54
CA LEU A 86 -9.45 -15.35 -12.78
C LEU A 86 -10.84 -15.99 -12.69
N THR A 87 -10.91 -17.19 -12.10
CA THR A 87 -12.16 -17.91 -11.87
C THR A 87 -12.44 -17.92 -10.38
N ALA A 88 -13.60 -17.39 -9.98
CA ALA A 88 -14.04 -17.46 -8.59
C ALA A 88 -14.22 -18.93 -8.17
N PRO A 89 -13.84 -19.31 -6.94
CA PRO A 89 -14.16 -20.63 -6.42
C PRO A 89 -15.67 -20.88 -6.46
N THR A 90 -16.07 -22.14 -6.71
CA THR A 90 -17.48 -22.51 -6.89
C THR A 90 -18.37 -22.20 -5.68
N TYR A 91 -17.80 -22.16 -4.48
CA TYR A 91 -18.53 -21.79 -3.25
C TYR A 91 -18.75 -20.27 -3.08
N CYS A 92 -18.22 -19.45 -3.99
CA CYS A 92 -18.42 -18.00 -4.03
C CYS A 92 -19.54 -17.56 -5.00
N ILE A 93 -20.22 -18.52 -5.65
CA ILE A 93 -21.33 -18.29 -6.59
C ILE A 93 -22.65 -18.36 -5.82
#